data_AF-A0A7V9CSA2-F1
#
_entry.id   AF-A0A7V9CSA2-F1
#
_cell.length_a   1.000
_cell.length_b   1.000
_cell.length_c   1.000
_cell.angle_alpha   90.00
_cell.angle_beta   90.00
_cell.angle_gamma   90.00
#
_symmetry.space_group_name_H-M   'P 1'
#
loop_
_entity.id
_entity.type
_entity.pdbx_description
1 polymer ?
#
loop_
_entity_poly.entity_id
_entity_poly.type
_entity_poly.pdbx_seq_one_letter_code
_entity_poly.pdbx_strand_id
1 'polypeptide(L)'
;MWTEPLYGADEMRRAEAGQDVSELMRRAGAGVAAEALRRFPEARSFVAVCGGGANGGDGRIAVDRLRAEGRDAQAVDVAAGTLPPADVLVDALFGTGFSGGPRREAKRAIDAINASGAPVVAVDLPSGVDASTGEVAGVAVEADVTVTFHGWKVGLAVAPGRHHAGEVVVADIGLAPAETEHRLVTPRVLSLVPRRRASDNKYSAGSVLVVGGAPGLTGAVCLAAEAAFRADAGYVAVAVPAPSLPVVEARLLEAVKGDIVDVFDLVERASALALGPGLGRTPE
;
A
#
# COMPACT_ATOMS: atom_id res chain seq x y z
N MET A 1 6.52 -16.08 -8.26
CA MET A 1 6.90 -14.67 -8.47
C MET A 1 6.95 -13.98 -7.11
N TRP A 2 7.95 -13.16 -6.82
CA TRP A 2 8.10 -12.46 -5.53
C TRP A 2 7.35 -11.12 -5.47
N THR A 3 6.67 -10.78 -6.56
CA THR A 3 5.79 -9.63 -6.67
C THR A 3 4.39 -10.02 -7.13
N GLU A 4 3.45 -9.13 -6.87
CA GLU A 4 2.07 -9.13 -7.38
C GLU A 4 1.83 -7.88 -8.25
N PRO A 5 1.00 -7.95 -9.30
CA PRO A 5 0.73 -6.80 -10.17
C PRO A 5 -0.08 -5.71 -9.44
N LEU A 6 0.24 -4.44 -9.71
CA LEU A 6 -0.51 -3.26 -9.27
C LEU A 6 -0.95 -2.45 -10.48
N TYR A 7 -2.25 -2.38 -10.74
CA TYR A 7 -2.77 -1.74 -11.93
C TYR A 7 -3.01 -0.25 -11.72
N GLY A 8 -2.61 0.57 -12.70
CA GLY A 8 -3.07 1.95 -12.85
C GLY A 8 -4.41 2.05 -13.58
N ALA A 9 -4.99 3.26 -13.63
CA ALA A 9 -6.30 3.48 -14.26
C ALA A 9 -6.30 3.19 -15.77
N ASP A 10 -5.23 3.57 -16.47
CA ASP A 10 -5.08 3.27 -17.89
C ASP A 10 -4.88 1.79 -18.18
N GLU A 11 -4.20 1.07 -17.30
CA GLU A 11 -3.99 -0.37 -17.43
C GLU A 11 -5.30 -1.14 -17.26
N MET A 12 -6.12 -0.75 -16.27
CA MET A 12 -7.46 -1.31 -16.09
C MET A 12 -8.37 -1.03 -17.29
N ARG A 13 -8.39 0.21 -17.80
CA ARG A 13 -9.16 0.55 -19.01
C ARG A 13 -8.76 -0.32 -20.20
N ARG A 14 -7.47 -0.62 -20.36
CA ARG A 14 -6.97 -1.53 -21.41
C ARG A 14 -7.38 -2.98 -21.17
N ALA A 15 -7.34 -3.46 -19.93
CA ALA A 15 -7.74 -4.82 -19.57
C ALA A 15 -9.24 -5.07 -19.82
N GLU A 16 -10.07 -4.05 -19.63
CA GLU A 16 -11.52 -4.11 -19.87
C GLU A 16 -11.90 -3.89 -21.35
N ALA A 17 -10.98 -3.42 -22.18
CA ALA A 17 -11.26 -3.12 -23.57
C ALA A 17 -11.66 -4.38 -24.36
N GLY A 18 -12.81 -4.31 -25.03
CA GLY A 18 -13.36 -5.42 -25.82
C GLY A 18 -14.08 -6.50 -25.00
N GLN A 19 -14.23 -6.30 -23.69
CA GLN A 19 -15.00 -7.18 -22.82
C GLN A 19 -16.48 -6.81 -22.77
N ASP A 20 -17.33 -7.75 -22.37
CA ASP A 20 -18.73 -7.47 -22.08
C ASP A 20 -18.85 -6.77 -20.73
N VAL A 21 -18.99 -5.43 -20.79
CA VAL A 21 -19.11 -4.55 -19.62
C VAL A 21 -20.25 -5.00 -18.70
N SER A 22 -21.37 -5.48 -19.25
CA SER A 22 -22.52 -5.93 -18.45
C SER A 22 -22.18 -7.17 -17.62
N GLU A 23 -21.48 -8.12 -18.22
CA GLU A 23 -21.05 -9.34 -17.53
C GLU A 23 -19.97 -9.05 -16.47
N LEU A 24 -19.01 -8.17 -16.77
CA LEU A 24 -18.01 -7.73 -15.80
C LEU A 24 -18.68 -7.06 -14.60
N MET A 25 -19.60 -6.11 -14.83
CA MET A 25 -20.35 -5.43 -13.77
C MET A 25 -21.19 -6.42 -12.94
N ARG A 26 -21.81 -7.40 -13.59
CA ARG A 26 -22.58 -8.45 -12.90
C ARG A 26 -21.71 -9.25 -11.93
N ARG A 27 -20.48 -9.59 -12.32
CA ARG A 27 -19.51 -10.29 -11.48
C ARG A 27 -18.96 -9.39 -10.38
N ALA A 28 -18.64 -8.15 -10.71
CA ALA A 28 -18.18 -7.14 -9.75
C ALA A 28 -19.18 -6.92 -8.62
N GLY A 29 -20.43 -6.59 -8.95
CA GLY A 29 -21.49 -6.41 -7.96
C GLY A 29 -21.80 -7.68 -7.15
N ALA A 30 -21.72 -8.87 -7.76
CA ALA A 30 -21.85 -10.13 -7.03
C ALA A 30 -20.68 -10.36 -6.04
N GLY A 31 -19.45 -10.03 -6.43
CA GLY A 31 -18.28 -10.09 -5.54
C GLY A 31 -18.40 -9.15 -4.36
N VAL A 32 -18.85 -7.90 -4.59
CA VAL A 32 -19.12 -6.93 -3.52
C VAL A 32 -20.16 -7.46 -2.54
N ALA A 33 -21.31 -7.93 -3.03
CA ALA A 33 -22.38 -8.45 -2.17
C ALA A 33 -21.94 -9.68 -1.37
N ALA A 34 -21.22 -10.61 -2.00
CA ALA A 34 -20.71 -11.80 -1.34
C ALA A 34 -19.73 -11.43 -0.21
N GLU A 35 -18.83 -10.48 -0.47
CA GLU A 35 -17.86 -10.03 0.53
C GLU A 35 -18.54 -9.26 1.67
N ALA A 36 -19.51 -8.39 1.36
CA ALA A 36 -20.29 -7.68 2.37
C ALA A 36 -21.03 -8.66 3.30
N LEU A 37 -21.67 -9.70 2.76
CA LEU A 37 -22.34 -10.74 3.56
C LEU A 37 -21.38 -11.58 4.37
N ARG A 38 -20.21 -11.92 3.81
CA ARG A 38 -19.17 -12.70 4.50
C ARG A 38 -18.60 -11.92 5.68
N ARG A 39 -18.34 -10.63 5.49
CA ARG A 39 -17.73 -9.74 6.48
C ARG A 39 -18.71 -9.32 7.57
N PHE A 40 -19.96 -9.09 7.19
CA PHE A 40 -21.02 -8.59 8.07
C PHE A 40 -22.25 -9.53 8.08
N PRO A 41 -22.12 -10.77 8.58
CA PRO A 41 -23.19 -11.78 8.51
C PRO A 41 -24.46 -11.37 9.26
N GLU A 42 -24.32 -10.56 10.31
CA GLU A 42 -25.42 -10.08 11.16
C GLU A 42 -26.13 -8.84 10.61
N ALA A 43 -25.55 -8.16 9.60
CA ALA A 43 -26.13 -6.95 9.02
C ALA A 43 -27.45 -7.28 8.31
N ARG A 44 -28.52 -6.57 8.66
CA ARG A 44 -29.85 -6.74 8.07
C ARG A 44 -30.14 -5.70 7.00
N SER A 45 -29.56 -4.52 7.15
CA SER A 45 -29.79 -3.37 6.30
C SER A 45 -28.51 -2.85 5.63
N PHE A 46 -28.59 -2.55 4.34
CA PHE A 46 -27.48 -2.09 3.53
C PHE A 46 -27.88 -0.86 2.70
N VAL A 47 -27.01 0.15 2.63
CA VAL A 47 -27.23 1.32 1.78
C VAL A 47 -26.02 1.52 0.89
N ALA A 48 -26.22 1.40 -0.42
CA ALA A 48 -25.20 1.72 -1.40
C ALA A 48 -25.33 3.16 -1.87
N VAL A 49 -24.26 3.94 -1.75
CA VAL A 49 -24.19 5.31 -2.27
C VAL A 49 -23.57 5.24 -3.66
N CYS A 50 -24.40 5.37 -4.70
CA CYS A 50 -24.01 5.09 -6.07
C CYS A 50 -23.74 6.36 -6.89
N GLY A 51 -22.67 6.32 -7.66
CA GLY A 51 -22.40 7.29 -8.72
C GLY A 51 -23.15 7.02 -10.02
N GLY A 52 -22.97 7.92 -11.00
CA GLY A 52 -23.53 7.77 -12.35
C GLY A 52 -22.70 6.88 -13.30
N GLY A 53 -21.48 6.49 -12.91
CA GLY A 53 -20.58 5.67 -13.72
C GLY A 53 -20.72 4.17 -13.49
N ALA A 54 -19.76 3.40 -14.03
CA ALA A 54 -19.69 1.94 -13.90
C ALA A 54 -19.70 1.49 -12.42
N ASN A 55 -18.89 2.14 -11.57
CA ASN A 55 -18.81 1.82 -10.13
C ASN A 55 -20.18 1.90 -9.43
N GLY A 56 -20.98 2.91 -9.75
CA GLY A 56 -22.34 3.03 -9.21
C GLY A 56 -23.29 1.96 -9.74
N GLY A 57 -23.05 1.47 -10.96
CA GLY A 57 -23.74 0.30 -11.51
C GLY A 57 -23.39 -0.98 -10.76
N ASP A 58 -22.12 -1.19 -10.42
CA ASP A 58 -21.67 -2.32 -9.59
C ASP A 58 -22.33 -2.28 -8.20
N GLY A 59 -22.40 -1.10 -7.58
CA GLY A 59 -23.12 -0.88 -6.33
C GLY A 59 -24.62 -1.21 -6.42
N ARG A 60 -25.29 -0.82 -7.52
CA ARG A 60 -26.71 -1.16 -7.75
C ARG A 60 -26.91 -2.68 -7.91
N ILE A 61 -26.03 -3.34 -8.65
CA ILE A 61 -26.05 -4.81 -8.79
C ILE A 61 -25.80 -5.47 -7.44
N ALA A 62 -24.88 -4.94 -6.62
CA ALA A 62 -24.63 -5.45 -5.28
C ALA A 62 -25.89 -5.35 -4.39
N VAL A 63 -26.62 -4.23 -4.46
CA VAL A 63 -27.92 -4.07 -3.78
C VAL A 63 -28.93 -5.13 -4.23
N ASP A 64 -29.06 -5.37 -5.53
CA ASP A 64 -29.98 -6.39 -6.04
C ASP A 64 -29.61 -7.80 -5.55
N ARG A 65 -28.31 -8.09 -5.44
CA ARG A 65 -27.81 -9.36 -4.88
C ARG A 65 -28.08 -9.48 -3.39
N LEU A 66 -27.86 -8.42 -2.61
CA LEU A 66 -28.16 -8.38 -1.18
C LEU A 66 -29.66 -8.59 -0.91
N ARG A 67 -30.53 -8.01 -1.76
CA ARG A 67 -31.99 -8.25 -1.71
C ARG A 67 -32.35 -9.69 -2.01
N ALA A 68 -31.71 -10.30 -3.01
CA ALA A 68 -31.94 -11.70 -3.35
C ALA A 68 -31.55 -12.65 -2.20
N GLU A 69 -30.58 -12.26 -1.38
CA GLU A 69 -30.17 -12.95 -0.14
C GLU A 69 -31.02 -12.56 1.09
N GLY A 70 -32.14 -11.85 0.89
CA GLY A 70 -33.11 -11.52 1.94
C GLY A 70 -32.73 -10.34 2.84
N ARG A 71 -31.76 -9.51 2.44
CA ARG A 71 -31.39 -8.29 3.18
C ARG A 71 -32.21 -7.08 2.73
N ASP A 72 -32.43 -6.14 3.66
CA ASP A 72 -33.02 -4.83 3.36
C ASP A 72 -31.95 -3.92 2.75
N ALA A 73 -31.80 -3.95 1.43
CA ALA A 73 -30.80 -3.15 0.74
C ALA A 73 -31.44 -2.08 -0.15
N GLN A 74 -30.81 -0.91 -0.27
CA GLN A 74 -31.21 0.14 -1.20
C GLN A 74 -30.02 0.89 -1.77
N ALA A 75 -30.17 1.40 -3.00
CA ALA A 75 -29.22 2.31 -3.61
C ALA A 75 -29.73 3.75 -3.49
N VAL A 76 -28.85 4.66 -3.13
CA VAL A 76 -29.10 6.11 -3.09
C VAL A 76 -28.12 6.82 -4.00
N ASP A 77 -28.57 7.86 -4.69
CA ASP A 77 -27.70 8.66 -5.54
C ASP A 77 -26.87 9.65 -4.72
N VAL A 78 -25.73 10.06 -5.29
CA VAL A 78 -24.78 11.02 -4.69
C VAL A 78 -25.43 12.33 -4.17
N ALA A 79 -26.58 12.73 -4.72
CA ALA A 79 -27.27 13.96 -4.35
C ALA A 79 -28.11 13.87 -3.06
N ALA A 80 -28.30 12.67 -2.49
CA ALA A 80 -29.24 12.45 -1.39
C ALA A 80 -28.94 13.28 -0.12
N GLY A 81 -27.68 13.69 0.10
CA GLY A 81 -27.24 14.61 1.16
C GLY A 81 -27.34 14.09 2.60
N THR A 82 -28.31 13.22 2.87
CA THR A 82 -28.53 12.51 4.14
C THR A 82 -28.69 11.03 3.80
N LEU A 83 -27.96 10.17 4.49
CA LEU A 83 -28.04 8.73 4.27
C LEU A 83 -29.10 8.12 5.19
N PRO A 84 -29.95 7.19 4.69
CA PRO A 84 -30.81 6.41 5.55
C PRO A 84 -29.97 5.53 6.49
N PRO A 85 -30.49 5.19 7.69
CA PRO A 85 -29.79 4.31 8.61
C PRO A 85 -29.57 2.93 7.95
N ALA A 86 -28.39 2.36 8.16
CA ALA A 86 -28.02 1.05 7.67
C ALA A 86 -27.04 0.38 8.64
N ASP A 87 -27.02 -0.95 8.68
CA ASP A 87 -26.01 -1.69 9.40
C ASP A 87 -24.66 -1.66 8.67
N VAL A 88 -24.68 -1.53 7.34
CA VAL A 88 -23.48 -1.43 6.49
C VAL A 88 -23.73 -0.44 5.34
N LEU A 89 -22.75 0.41 5.06
CA LEU A 89 -22.73 1.25 3.87
C LEU A 89 -21.88 0.62 2.77
N VAL A 90 -22.30 0.79 1.52
CA VAL A 90 -21.52 0.43 0.33
C VAL A 90 -21.15 1.71 -0.41
N ASP A 91 -19.87 2.04 -0.45
CA ASP A 91 -19.37 3.15 -1.24
C ASP A 91 -19.17 2.71 -2.69
N ALA A 92 -20.04 3.22 -3.57
CA ALA A 92 -20.02 2.97 -5.00
C ALA A 92 -20.06 4.29 -5.79
N LEU A 93 -19.53 5.37 -5.24
CA LEU A 93 -19.54 6.69 -5.88
C LEU A 93 -18.57 6.74 -7.06
N PHE A 94 -17.32 6.36 -6.80
CA PHE A 94 -16.19 6.48 -7.72
C PHE A 94 -15.29 5.26 -7.62
N GLY A 95 -14.77 4.80 -8.77
CA GLY A 95 -13.78 3.72 -8.83
C GLY A 95 -12.58 4.17 -9.64
N THR A 96 -11.94 3.23 -10.34
CA THR A 96 -10.70 3.43 -11.10
C THR A 96 -10.71 4.61 -12.08
N GLY A 97 -11.87 4.99 -12.63
CA GLY A 97 -12.00 6.12 -13.57
C GLY A 97 -11.95 7.53 -12.95
N PHE A 98 -11.91 7.65 -11.63
CA PHE A 98 -11.91 8.94 -10.93
C PHE A 98 -10.52 9.59 -10.94
N SER A 99 -10.51 10.92 -11.07
CA SER A 99 -9.29 11.73 -10.98
C SER A 99 -9.59 13.13 -10.43
N GLY A 100 -8.58 13.73 -9.80
CA GLY A 100 -8.71 15.03 -9.15
C GLY A 100 -9.53 14.96 -7.86
N GLY A 101 -10.19 16.06 -7.50
CA GLY A 101 -10.94 16.17 -6.25
C GLY A 101 -12.46 15.99 -6.42
N PRO A 102 -13.16 15.38 -5.44
CA PRO A 102 -14.62 15.26 -5.48
C PRO A 102 -15.31 16.63 -5.56
N ARG A 103 -16.32 16.76 -6.41
CA ARG A 103 -17.17 17.96 -6.47
C ARG A 103 -18.03 18.07 -5.21
N ARG A 104 -18.65 19.24 -5.00
CA ARG A 104 -19.42 19.58 -3.78
C ARG A 104 -20.42 18.50 -3.34
N GLU A 105 -21.20 17.94 -4.25
CA GLU A 105 -22.20 16.90 -3.93
C GLU A 105 -21.53 15.59 -3.50
N ALA A 106 -20.53 15.14 -4.26
CA ALA A 106 -19.76 13.95 -3.91
C ALA A 106 -18.99 14.11 -2.60
N LYS A 107 -18.42 15.29 -2.35
CA LYS A 107 -17.80 15.61 -1.05
C LYS A 107 -18.80 15.44 0.10
N ARG A 108 -20.03 15.97 -0.05
CA ARG A 108 -21.08 15.80 0.98
C ARG A 108 -21.47 14.33 1.18
N ALA A 109 -21.54 13.55 0.11
CA ALA A 109 -21.81 12.12 0.20
C ALA A 109 -20.69 11.38 0.94
N ILE A 110 -19.42 11.66 0.61
CA ILE A 110 -18.25 11.09 1.29
C ILE A 110 -18.25 11.49 2.77
N ASP A 111 -18.46 12.76 3.08
CA ASP A 111 -18.53 13.26 4.46
C ASP A 111 -19.67 12.56 5.24
N ALA A 112 -20.82 12.31 4.60
CA ALA A 112 -21.94 11.60 5.21
C ALA A 112 -21.67 10.11 5.43
N ILE A 113 -20.95 9.44 4.51
CA ILE A 113 -20.50 8.05 4.68
C ILE A 113 -19.60 7.96 5.91
N ASN A 114 -18.54 8.76 5.95
CA ASN A 114 -17.55 8.74 7.04
C ASN A 114 -18.15 9.12 8.40
N ALA A 115 -19.17 10.00 8.42
CA ALA A 115 -19.85 10.41 9.64
C ALA A 115 -20.94 9.44 10.13
N SER A 116 -21.29 8.40 9.36
CA SER A 116 -22.40 7.49 9.67
C SER A 116 -22.17 6.62 10.90
N GLY A 117 -20.90 6.29 11.19
CA GLY A 117 -20.52 5.31 12.21
C GLY A 117 -20.83 3.85 11.85
N ALA A 118 -21.39 3.59 10.67
CA ALA A 118 -21.60 2.24 10.16
C ALA A 118 -20.35 1.75 9.42
N PRO A 119 -20.06 0.42 9.44
CA PRO A 119 -19.02 -0.15 8.61
C PRO A 119 -19.23 0.14 7.11
N VAL A 120 -18.13 0.35 6.39
CA VAL A 120 -18.12 0.76 4.99
C VAL A 120 -17.41 -0.27 4.11
N VAL A 121 -18.10 -0.72 3.06
CA VAL A 121 -17.55 -1.54 1.97
C VAL A 121 -17.34 -0.66 0.74
N ALA A 122 -16.09 -0.41 0.35
CA ALA A 122 -15.80 0.31 -0.89
C ALA A 122 -15.80 -0.62 -2.10
N VAL A 123 -16.42 -0.15 -3.19
CA VAL A 123 -16.46 -0.81 -4.49
C VAL A 123 -15.30 -0.28 -5.33
N ASP A 124 -14.44 -1.20 -5.76
CA ASP A 124 -13.23 -0.98 -6.56
C ASP A 124 -12.10 -0.22 -5.83
N LEU A 125 -12.37 1.01 -5.39
CA LEU A 125 -11.53 1.86 -4.55
C LEU A 125 -12.41 2.71 -3.61
N PRO A 126 -11.89 3.14 -2.44
CA PRO A 126 -12.54 4.18 -1.67
C PRO A 126 -12.68 5.46 -2.50
N SER A 127 -13.90 5.94 -2.64
CA SER A 127 -14.21 7.10 -3.45
C SER A 127 -13.44 8.33 -2.96
N GLY A 128 -12.72 8.98 -3.87
CA GLY A 128 -11.81 10.09 -3.57
C GLY A 128 -10.33 9.72 -3.60
N VAL A 129 -9.99 8.43 -3.69
CA VAL A 129 -8.62 7.94 -3.92
C VAL A 129 -8.33 7.84 -5.42
N ASP A 130 -7.18 8.39 -5.85
CA ASP A 130 -6.68 8.17 -7.21
C ASP A 130 -6.11 6.76 -7.35
N ALA A 131 -6.63 6.00 -8.32
CA ALA A 131 -6.25 4.59 -8.51
C ALA A 131 -4.80 4.38 -8.97
N SER A 132 -4.18 5.37 -9.61
CA SER A 132 -2.84 5.27 -10.19
C SER A 132 -1.76 5.80 -9.25
N THR A 133 -2.09 6.67 -8.30
CA THR A 133 -1.10 7.33 -7.44
C THR A 133 -1.33 7.10 -5.95
N GLY A 134 -2.57 6.84 -5.53
CA GLY A 134 -2.97 6.82 -4.12
C GLY A 134 -3.12 8.21 -3.52
N GLU A 135 -3.03 9.28 -4.32
CA GLU A 135 -3.30 10.63 -3.85
C GLU A 135 -4.78 10.82 -3.49
N VAL A 136 -5.04 11.65 -2.49
CA VAL A 136 -6.38 12.07 -2.07
C VAL A 136 -6.47 13.58 -2.19
N ALA A 137 -7.19 14.05 -3.20
CA ALA A 137 -7.40 15.49 -3.43
C ALA A 137 -8.67 15.98 -2.72
N GLY A 138 -8.56 16.25 -1.41
CA GLY A 138 -9.65 16.78 -0.59
C GLY A 138 -10.13 15.78 0.46
N VAL A 139 -11.19 15.03 0.14
CA VAL A 139 -11.75 13.99 1.02
C VAL A 139 -11.83 12.66 0.28
N ALA A 140 -11.70 11.57 1.01
CA ALA A 140 -11.95 10.23 0.53
C ALA A 140 -12.74 9.43 1.57
N VAL A 141 -13.45 8.41 1.11
CA VAL A 141 -14.14 7.46 1.98
C VAL A 141 -13.12 6.72 2.84
N GLU A 142 -13.46 6.49 4.11
CA GLU A 142 -12.72 5.61 5.01
C GLU A 142 -13.43 4.25 5.02
N ALA A 143 -12.87 3.27 4.29
CA ALA A 143 -13.45 1.95 4.16
C ALA A 143 -12.91 0.97 5.21
N ASP A 144 -13.77 0.11 5.75
CA ASP A 144 -13.36 -1.05 6.54
C ASP A 144 -12.85 -2.18 5.64
N VAL A 145 -13.44 -2.30 4.46
CA VAL A 145 -13.05 -3.26 3.42
C VAL A 145 -13.23 -2.65 2.03
N THR A 146 -12.28 -2.86 1.14
CA THR A 146 -12.38 -2.51 -0.28
C THR A 146 -12.41 -3.79 -1.12
N VAL A 147 -13.46 -3.95 -1.92
CA VAL A 147 -13.57 -5.04 -2.89
C VAL A 147 -13.13 -4.52 -4.25
N THR A 148 -11.92 -4.88 -4.64
CA THR A 148 -11.34 -4.45 -5.91
C THR A 148 -11.38 -5.57 -6.94
N PHE A 149 -11.43 -5.22 -8.22
CA PHE A 149 -11.62 -6.19 -9.30
C PHE A 149 -10.36 -6.43 -10.12
N HIS A 150 -10.20 -7.64 -10.65
CA HIS A 150 -9.06 -8.10 -11.48
C HIS A 150 -7.71 -8.18 -10.76
N GLY A 151 -7.35 -7.15 -10.01
CA GLY A 151 -6.12 -7.07 -9.24
C GLY A 151 -6.09 -5.83 -8.37
N TRP A 152 -5.03 -5.71 -7.58
CA TRP A 152 -4.76 -4.53 -6.79
C TRP A 152 -4.52 -3.32 -7.68
N LYS A 153 -4.96 -2.14 -7.23
CA LYS A 153 -4.60 -0.86 -7.85
C LYS A 153 -3.46 -0.20 -7.08
N VAL A 154 -2.67 0.63 -7.75
CA VAL A 154 -1.58 1.37 -7.11
C VAL A 154 -2.10 2.18 -5.91
N GLY A 155 -3.25 2.82 -6.08
CA GLY A 155 -3.87 3.65 -5.03
C GLY A 155 -4.29 2.90 -3.76
N LEU A 156 -4.40 1.57 -3.81
CA LEU A 156 -4.68 0.72 -2.66
C LEU A 156 -3.41 0.31 -1.90
N ALA A 157 -2.24 0.44 -2.53
CA ALA A 157 -0.94 0.07 -1.95
C ALA A 157 -0.11 1.29 -1.50
N VAL A 158 -0.36 2.47 -2.08
CA VAL A 158 0.41 3.70 -1.83
C VAL A 158 -0.37 4.66 -0.92
N ALA A 159 0.30 5.23 0.07
CA ALA A 159 -0.29 6.23 0.96
C ALA A 159 -0.39 7.61 0.27
N PRO A 160 -1.44 8.42 0.54
CA PRO A 160 -2.46 8.21 1.58
C PRO A 160 -3.55 7.18 1.25
N GLY A 161 -3.81 6.85 -0.02
CA GLY A 161 -4.90 5.97 -0.45
C GLY A 161 -4.97 4.61 0.29
N ARG A 162 -3.82 3.98 0.55
CA ARG A 162 -3.72 2.77 1.39
C ARG A 162 -4.40 2.90 2.75
N HIS A 163 -4.37 4.07 3.37
CA HIS A 163 -4.96 4.29 4.70
C HIS A 163 -6.48 4.43 4.66
N HIS A 164 -7.07 4.64 3.47
CA HIS A 164 -8.51 4.72 3.25
C HIS A 164 -9.12 3.36 2.85
N ALA A 165 -8.30 2.40 2.44
CA ALA A 165 -8.74 1.17 1.80
C ALA A 165 -9.21 0.06 2.75
N GLY A 166 -8.91 0.16 4.04
CA GLY A 166 -9.16 -0.91 5.00
C GLY A 166 -8.50 -2.23 4.58
N GLU A 167 -9.19 -3.35 4.77
CA GLU A 167 -8.78 -4.63 4.20
C GLU A 167 -9.12 -4.67 2.70
N VAL A 168 -8.17 -5.07 1.84
CA VAL A 168 -8.40 -5.14 0.39
C VAL A 168 -8.61 -6.60 -0.02
N VAL A 169 -9.73 -6.85 -0.68
CA VAL A 169 -10.10 -8.15 -1.24
C VAL A 169 -10.19 -8.02 -2.76
N VAL A 170 -9.51 -8.91 -3.48
CA VAL A 170 -9.58 -8.97 -4.94
C VAL A 170 -10.68 -9.96 -5.34
N ALA A 171 -11.74 -9.47 -5.97
CA ALA A 171 -12.77 -10.29 -6.60
C ALA A 171 -12.41 -10.59 -8.05
N ASP A 172 -12.44 -11.88 -8.41
CA ASP A 172 -12.22 -12.33 -9.78
C ASP A 172 -13.47 -12.06 -10.64
N ILE A 173 -13.31 -11.18 -11.63
CA ILE A 173 -14.35 -10.84 -12.60
C ILE A 173 -14.13 -11.53 -13.96
N GLY A 174 -13.14 -12.43 -14.06
CA GLY A 174 -12.82 -13.22 -15.24
C GLY A 174 -12.06 -12.45 -16.33
N LEU A 175 -11.32 -11.41 -15.95
CA LEU A 175 -10.34 -10.76 -16.81
C LEU A 175 -9.04 -11.56 -16.82
N ALA A 176 -8.47 -11.77 -18.01
CA ALA A 176 -7.17 -12.40 -18.15
C ALA A 176 -6.07 -11.51 -17.56
N PRO A 177 -5.02 -12.07 -16.92
CA PRO A 177 -3.91 -11.29 -16.39
C PRO A 177 -3.33 -10.33 -17.44
N ALA A 178 -3.25 -9.04 -17.10
CA ALA A 178 -2.63 -8.02 -17.94
C ALA A 178 -1.22 -7.68 -17.42
N GLU A 179 -0.35 -7.26 -18.33
CA GLU A 179 0.93 -6.66 -17.97
C GLU A 179 0.73 -5.32 -17.27
N THR A 180 1.65 -5.00 -16.36
CA THR A 180 1.62 -3.75 -15.60
C THR A 180 3.04 -3.25 -15.31
N GLU A 181 3.19 -1.93 -15.29
CA GLU A 181 4.42 -1.25 -14.89
C GLU A 181 4.72 -1.41 -13.39
N HIS A 182 3.69 -1.41 -12.55
CA HIS A 182 3.84 -1.36 -11.10
C HIS A 182 3.56 -2.71 -10.43
N ARG A 183 4.31 -3.00 -9.38
CA ARG A 183 4.25 -4.30 -8.70
C ARG A 183 4.44 -4.17 -7.20
N LEU A 184 3.64 -4.89 -6.43
CA LEU A 184 3.74 -4.99 -4.98
C LEU A 184 4.76 -6.07 -4.62
N VAL A 185 5.75 -5.71 -3.80
CA VAL A 185 6.69 -6.67 -3.24
C VAL A 185 5.99 -7.51 -2.18
N THR A 186 6.05 -8.83 -2.31
CA THR A 186 5.45 -9.78 -1.36
C THR A 186 6.51 -10.35 -0.43
N PRO A 187 6.14 -11.00 0.69
CA PRO A 187 7.08 -11.70 1.57
C PRO A 187 7.95 -12.75 0.86
N ARG A 188 7.54 -13.23 -0.32
CA ARG A 188 8.35 -14.14 -1.15
C ARG A 188 9.67 -13.50 -1.63
N VAL A 189 9.82 -12.17 -1.59
CA VAL A 189 11.10 -11.49 -1.87
C VAL A 189 12.25 -12.03 -1.02
N LEU A 190 11.95 -12.55 0.17
CA LEU A 190 12.94 -13.17 1.04
C LEU A 190 13.58 -14.43 0.43
N SER A 191 12.97 -15.04 -0.59
CA SER A 191 13.62 -16.14 -1.33
C SER A 191 14.80 -15.67 -2.18
N LEU A 192 14.93 -14.36 -2.44
CA LEU A 192 16.07 -13.77 -3.12
C LEU A 192 17.26 -13.53 -2.19
N VAL A 193 17.03 -13.52 -0.87
CA VAL A 193 18.08 -13.29 0.12
C VAL A 193 19.04 -14.49 0.10
N PRO A 194 20.34 -14.29 -0.21
CA PRO A 194 21.31 -15.38 -0.22
C PRO A 194 21.41 -16.04 1.16
N ARG A 195 21.43 -17.37 1.19
CA ARG A 195 21.67 -18.12 2.43
C ARG A 195 23.14 -18.51 2.52
N ARG A 196 23.71 -18.42 3.73
CA ARG A 196 25.06 -18.91 4.01
C ARG A 196 25.17 -20.41 3.77
N ARG A 197 26.30 -20.80 3.18
CA ARG A 197 26.73 -22.19 2.96
C ARG A 197 27.75 -22.56 4.03
N ALA A 198 27.91 -23.85 4.27
CA ALA A 198 28.91 -24.35 5.24
C ALA A 198 30.35 -23.95 4.90
N SER A 199 30.65 -23.68 3.62
CA SER A 199 31.96 -23.23 3.14
C SER A 199 32.18 -21.73 3.28
N ASP A 200 31.17 -20.96 3.67
CA ASP A 200 31.28 -19.50 3.74
C ASP A 200 32.12 -19.05 4.93
N ASN A 201 32.82 -17.94 4.74
CA ASN A 201 33.61 -17.28 5.76
C ASN A 201 33.27 -15.78 5.79
N LYS A 202 33.89 -15.05 6.72
CA LYS A 202 33.63 -13.61 6.92
C LYS A 202 33.91 -12.73 5.68
N TYR A 203 34.69 -13.23 4.72
CA TYR A 203 34.98 -12.52 3.48
C TYR A 203 34.02 -12.93 2.35
N SER A 204 33.63 -14.21 2.27
CA SER A 204 32.67 -14.67 1.25
C SER A 204 31.23 -14.24 1.55
N ALA A 205 30.90 -13.96 2.81
CA ALA A 205 29.61 -13.40 3.22
C ALA A 205 29.47 -11.88 2.94
N GLY A 206 30.47 -11.26 2.29
CA GLY A 206 30.47 -9.85 1.91
C GLY A 206 30.93 -8.91 3.02
N SER A 207 31.43 -7.75 2.60
CA SER A 207 31.89 -6.67 3.47
C SER A 207 31.09 -5.39 3.26
N VAL A 208 30.63 -4.77 4.34
CA VAL A 208 29.86 -3.51 4.31
C VAL A 208 30.64 -2.42 5.04
N LEU A 209 30.78 -1.26 4.42
CA LEU A 209 31.25 -0.05 5.06
C LEU A 209 30.07 0.89 5.29
N VAL A 210 29.93 1.44 6.50
CA VAL A 210 28.97 2.50 6.81
C VAL A 210 29.72 3.79 7.14
N VAL A 211 29.50 4.82 6.34
CA VAL A 211 30.11 6.14 6.52
C VAL A 211 29.05 7.12 6.97
N GLY A 212 29.29 7.77 8.11
CA GLY A 212 28.31 8.67 8.71
C GLY A 212 28.73 9.09 10.10
N GLY A 213 27.73 9.39 10.92
CA GLY A 213 27.93 9.87 12.29
C GLY A 213 28.40 11.32 12.35
N ALA A 214 27.86 12.01 13.34
CA ALA A 214 28.23 13.35 13.76
C ALA A 214 27.89 13.49 15.25
N PRO A 215 28.45 14.47 15.96
CA PRO A 215 28.04 14.75 17.34
C PRO A 215 26.51 14.84 17.48
N GLY A 216 25.94 14.06 18.38
CA GLY A 216 24.48 13.95 18.58
C GLY A 216 23.73 13.04 17.61
N LEU A 217 24.37 12.52 16.55
CA LEU A 217 23.77 11.67 15.51
C LEU A 217 24.45 10.30 15.34
N THR A 218 25.39 9.95 16.22
CA THR A 218 26.16 8.69 16.17
C THR A 218 25.30 7.42 16.25
N GLY A 219 24.06 7.52 16.76
CA GLY A 219 23.11 6.41 16.77
C GLY A 219 22.77 5.88 15.37
N ALA A 220 22.70 6.76 14.36
CA ALA A 220 22.32 6.38 13.00
C ALA A 220 23.33 5.43 12.35
N VAL A 221 24.62 5.76 12.43
CA VAL A 221 25.71 4.90 11.92
C VAL A 221 25.78 3.58 12.69
N CYS A 222 25.54 3.59 14.01
CA CYS A 222 25.50 2.35 14.81
C CYS A 222 24.37 1.42 14.37
N LEU A 223 23.15 1.94 14.22
CA LEU A 223 21.98 1.16 13.78
C LEU A 223 22.19 0.57 12.38
N ALA A 224 22.78 1.33 11.46
CA ALA A 224 23.08 0.86 10.11
C ALA A 224 24.12 -0.27 10.11
N ALA A 225 25.18 -0.15 10.92
CA ALA A 225 26.20 -1.18 11.06
C ALA A 225 25.65 -2.48 11.67
N GLU A 226 24.85 -2.37 12.75
CA GLU A 226 24.17 -3.53 13.33
C GLU A 226 23.19 -4.18 12.34
N ALA A 227 22.46 -3.38 11.55
CA ALA A 227 21.57 -3.89 10.52
C ALA A 227 22.33 -4.68 9.44
N ALA A 228 23.53 -4.23 9.05
CA ALA A 228 24.38 -4.98 8.13
C ALA A 228 24.78 -6.35 8.70
N PHE A 229 25.17 -6.42 9.98
CA PHE A 229 25.43 -7.70 10.64
C PHE A 229 24.18 -8.58 10.74
N ARG A 230 23.02 -8.01 11.10
CA ARG A 230 21.74 -8.75 11.16
C ARG A 230 21.28 -9.24 9.78
N ALA A 231 21.68 -8.56 8.72
CA ALA A 231 21.52 -8.98 7.32
C ALA A 231 22.61 -9.96 6.85
N ASP A 232 23.37 -10.53 7.78
CA ASP A 232 24.34 -11.60 7.56
C ASP A 232 25.64 -11.17 6.85
N ALA A 233 26.00 -9.88 6.86
CA ALA A 233 27.30 -9.42 6.40
C ALA A 233 28.44 -10.08 7.21
N GLY A 234 29.48 -10.54 6.52
CA GLY A 234 30.62 -11.21 7.16
C GLY A 234 31.59 -10.25 7.83
N TYR A 235 31.72 -9.04 7.29
CA TYR A 235 32.59 -7.99 7.80
C TYR A 235 31.87 -6.64 7.72
N VAL A 236 31.83 -5.91 8.83
CA VAL A 236 31.27 -4.55 8.85
C VAL A 236 32.32 -3.59 9.40
N ALA A 237 32.53 -2.51 8.67
CA ALA A 237 33.34 -1.38 9.12
C ALA A 237 32.48 -0.11 9.17
N VAL A 238 32.88 0.81 10.03
CA VAL A 238 32.30 2.15 10.13
C VAL A 238 33.38 3.19 10.01
N ALA A 239 33.12 4.26 9.26
CA ALA A 239 33.95 5.46 9.22
C ALA A 239 33.14 6.63 9.76
N VAL A 240 33.66 7.27 10.82
CA VAL A 240 33.01 8.39 11.50
C VAL A 240 34.03 9.48 11.82
N PRO A 241 33.63 10.75 11.96
CA PRO A 241 34.56 11.79 12.39
C PRO A 241 35.21 11.44 13.73
N ALA A 242 36.51 11.74 13.89
CA ALA A 242 37.27 11.44 15.11
C ALA A 242 36.53 11.71 16.44
N PRO A 243 35.82 12.85 16.63
CA PRO A 243 35.10 13.13 17.87
C PRO A 243 33.95 12.17 18.18
N SER A 244 33.44 11.47 17.17
CA SER A 244 32.36 10.49 17.29
C SER A 244 32.85 9.08 17.61
N LEU A 245 34.15 8.78 17.39
CA LEU A 245 34.73 7.46 17.59
C LEU A 245 34.49 6.89 18.99
N PRO A 246 34.70 7.62 20.11
CA PRO A 246 34.54 7.03 21.44
C PRO A 246 33.14 6.48 21.71
N VAL A 247 32.10 7.16 21.20
CA VAL A 247 30.71 6.70 21.35
C VAL A 247 30.47 5.45 20.52
N VAL A 248 30.99 5.42 19.29
CA VAL A 248 30.81 4.31 18.36
C VAL A 248 31.60 3.07 18.82
N GLU A 249 32.81 3.25 19.34
CA GLU A 249 33.62 2.17 19.93
C GLU A 249 32.95 1.53 21.13
N ALA A 250 32.26 2.32 21.97
CA ALA A 250 31.51 1.80 23.11
C ALA A 250 30.22 1.06 22.71
N ARG A 251 29.63 1.38 21.56
CA ARG A 251 28.32 0.87 21.13
C ARG A 251 28.39 -0.29 20.15
N LEU A 252 29.37 -0.29 19.27
CA LEU A 252 29.61 -1.35 18.31
C LEU A 252 30.84 -2.13 18.77
N LEU A 253 30.71 -3.35 19.26
CA LEU A 253 31.90 -4.11 19.69
C LEU A 253 32.53 -4.83 18.50
N GLU A 254 31.69 -5.35 17.61
CA GLU A 254 32.06 -6.25 16.51
C GLU A 254 32.55 -5.52 15.26
N ALA A 255 32.04 -4.32 14.99
CA ALA A 255 32.43 -3.55 13.80
C ALA A 255 33.88 -3.07 13.90
N VAL A 256 34.57 -2.97 12.76
CA VAL A 256 35.83 -2.22 12.68
C VAL A 256 35.49 -0.73 12.60
N LYS A 257 36.23 0.12 13.32
CA LYS A 257 36.01 1.57 13.34
C LYS A 257 37.24 2.23 12.76
N GLY A 258 37.02 3.24 11.93
CA GLY A 258 38.06 4.12 11.44
C GLY A 258 37.61 5.56 11.46
N ASP A 259 38.57 6.46 11.45
CA ASP A 259 38.31 7.86 11.23
C ASP A 259 37.85 8.06 9.77
N ILE A 260 36.95 9.01 9.56
CA ILE A 260 36.42 9.33 8.23
C ILE A 260 37.52 9.85 7.29
N VAL A 261 38.62 10.39 7.82
CA VAL A 261 39.78 10.81 7.00
C VAL A 261 40.44 9.64 6.28
N ASP A 262 40.34 8.43 6.84
CA ASP A 262 40.92 7.19 6.29
C ASP A 262 39.88 6.37 5.50
N VAL A 263 38.77 7.01 5.09
CA VAL A 263 37.63 6.30 4.47
C VAL A 263 38.01 5.57 3.19
N PHE A 264 38.95 6.09 2.40
CA PHE A 264 39.36 5.47 1.14
C PHE A 264 40.00 4.09 1.36
N ASP A 265 40.82 3.93 2.39
CA ASP A 265 41.43 2.64 2.75
C ASP A 265 40.38 1.61 3.17
N LEU A 266 39.30 2.07 3.81
CA LEU A 266 38.17 1.22 4.21
C LEU A 266 37.30 0.83 3.01
N VAL A 267 37.10 1.75 2.06
CA VAL A 267 36.31 1.52 0.84
C VAL A 267 36.94 0.41 -0.02
N GLU A 268 38.27 0.38 -0.15
CA GLU A 268 38.97 -0.66 -0.93
C GLU A 268 38.68 -2.09 -0.45
N ARG A 269 38.29 -2.25 0.81
CA ARG A 269 38.01 -3.54 1.45
C ARG A 269 36.52 -3.88 1.50
N ALA A 270 35.65 -2.96 1.09
CA ALA A 270 34.21 -3.08 1.17
C ALA A 270 33.62 -3.59 -0.15
N SER A 271 32.63 -4.48 -0.06
CA SER A 271 31.82 -4.92 -1.21
C SER A 271 30.62 -4.00 -1.43
N ALA A 272 30.18 -3.30 -0.39
CA ALA A 272 29.10 -2.31 -0.43
C ALA A 272 29.38 -1.15 0.54
N LEU A 273 28.88 0.04 0.18
CA LEU A 273 28.99 1.27 0.96
C LEU A 273 27.60 1.84 1.27
N ALA A 274 27.32 2.10 2.54
CA ALA A 274 26.21 2.93 2.98
C ALA A 274 26.75 4.28 3.47
N LEU A 275 26.41 5.37 2.78
CA LEU A 275 26.85 6.73 3.10
C LEU A 275 25.66 7.60 3.54
N GLY A 276 25.85 8.38 4.59
CA GLY A 276 24.87 9.38 5.04
C GLY A 276 24.25 9.20 6.44
N PRO A 277 24.16 7.99 7.05
CA PRO A 277 23.54 7.83 8.36
C PRO A 277 24.15 8.74 9.44
N GLY A 278 23.45 9.81 9.78
CA GLY A 278 23.91 10.78 10.78
C GLY A 278 25.11 11.62 10.37
N LEU A 279 25.41 11.76 9.07
CA LEU A 279 26.56 12.53 8.56
C LEU A 279 26.49 14.03 8.89
N GLY A 280 25.32 14.51 9.33
CA GLY A 280 25.07 15.94 9.47
C GLY A 280 24.71 16.58 8.14
N ARG A 281 24.50 17.90 8.17
CA ARG A 281 24.18 18.72 6.99
C ARG A 281 25.04 19.98 6.92
N THR A 282 26.03 20.08 7.82
CA THR A 282 26.99 21.17 7.77
C THR A 282 27.89 20.95 6.56
N PRO A 283 28.26 22.02 5.82
CA PRO A 283 29.21 21.93 4.72
C PRO A 283 30.63 21.56 5.16
N GLU A 284 30.91 21.76 6.45
CA GLU A 284 32.12 21.37 7.18
C GLU A 284 32.00 19.96 7.75
#